data_AF-A0A350MPG8-F1
#
_entry.id   AF-A0A350MPG8-F1
#
_cell.length_a   1.000
_cell.length_b   1.000
_cell.length_c   1.000
_cell.angle_alpha   90.00
_cell.angle_beta   90.00
_cell.angle_gamma   90.00
#
_symmetry.space_group_name_H-M   'P 1'
#
loop_
_entity.id
_entity.type
_entity.pdbx_description
1 polymer ?
#
loop_
_entity_poly.entity_id
_entity_poly.type
_entity_poly.pdbx_seq_one_letter_code
_entity_poly.pdbx_strand_id
1 'polypeptide(L)'
;MQVGQQRLSSSVDTVLMKELKIKTYASSLWNTLQRPLKIYANPEIWLQMKPSGFYALPLYAQNNKMDYRLGISGILTAIIDENPPHQDSVSLPALRFDFPLNNESIVHTRIEASMKTTEDLANQMLIGQKFKFGQKEFIVRSIKLYGSEGKLAVETQISGEINGKLYFTGYPYYDTTTQSSRLRDFQFDLKTDNLLKNIASWVKRTNLENSLNKLLVFDLSKQMVFLQDVFDSFLDKLSGMNHIEINGKIHSFNIDDIQISPEIITAYVTAKGEIGVRLLPSS
;
A
#
# COMPACT_ATOMS: atom_id res chain seq x y z
N MET A 1 -48.83 3.86 -2.61
CA MET A 1 -48.16 5.16 -2.89
C MET A 1 -46.67 5.03 -3.25
N GLN A 2 -45.97 3.91 -2.98
CA GLN A 2 -44.53 3.74 -3.30
C GLN A 2 -44.19 3.57 -4.80
N VAL A 3 -45.08 2.99 -5.61
CA VAL A 3 -44.82 2.70 -7.03
C VAL A 3 -44.72 3.96 -7.90
N GLY A 4 -45.44 5.04 -7.53
CA GLY A 4 -45.39 6.33 -8.23
C GLY A 4 -44.09 7.10 -8.00
N GLN A 5 -43.55 7.07 -6.77
CA GLN A 5 -42.28 7.74 -6.44
C GLN A 5 -41.08 7.06 -7.11
N GLN A 6 -41.05 5.72 -7.17
CA GLN A 6 -39.98 4.98 -7.87
C GLN A 6 -39.98 5.22 -9.39
N ARG A 7 -41.16 5.32 -10.03
CA ARG A 7 -41.25 5.58 -11.48
C ARG A 7 -40.86 7.01 -11.86
N LEU A 8 -41.22 8.00 -11.03
CA LEU A 8 -40.74 9.38 -11.23
C LEU A 8 -39.23 9.48 -11.03
N SER A 9 -38.65 8.84 -10.00
CA SER A 9 -37.19 8.86 -9.80
C SER A 9 -36.47 8.24 -11.00
N SER A 10 -36.84 7.01 -11.41
CA SER A 10 -36.15 6.31 -12.51
C SER A 10 -36.20 7.06 -13.86
N SER A 11 -37.30 7.76 -14.16
CA SER A 11 -37.45 8.51 -15.40
C SER A 11 -36.64 9.82 -15.36
N VAL A 12 -36.62 10.49 -14.20
CA VAL A 12 -35.80 11.68 -13.95
C VAL A 12 -34.31 11.32 -13.97
N ASP A 13 -33.93 10.20 -13.34
CA ASP A 13 -32.56 9.67 -13.33
C ASP A 13 -32.07 9.37 -14.74
N THR A 14 -32.91 8.75 -15.58
CA THR A 14 -32.55 8.42 -16.97
C THR A 14 -32.31 9.68 -17.82
N VAL A 15 -33.17 10.70 -17.65
CA VAL A 15 -33.01 11.98 -18.36
C VAL A 15 -31.78 12.72 -17.85
N LEU A 16 -31.58 12.80 -16.52
CA LEU A 16 -30.41 13.45 -15.93
C LEU A 16 -29.10 12.79 -16.34
N MET A 17 -29.03 11.44 -16.41
CA MET A 17 -27.84 10.74 -16.91
C MET A 17 -27.48 11.10 -18.35
N LYS A 18 -28.51 11.39 -19.16
CA LYS A 18 -28.35 11.75 -20.57
C LYS A 18 -27.98 13.24 -20.73
N GLU A 19 -28.64 14.12 -20.00
CA GLU A 19 -28.43 15.58 -20.06
C GLU A 19 -27.13 16.02 -19.38
N LEU A 20 -26.76 15.41 -18.24
CA LEU A 20 -25.56 15.76 -17.48
C LEU A 20 -24.27 15.09 -18.01
N LYS A 21 -24.34 14.38 -19.15
CA LYS A 21 -23.22 13.58 -19.72
C LYS A 21 -22.52 12.68 -18.69
N ILE A 22 -23.22 12.24 -17.65
CA ILE A 22 -22.64 11.48 -16.53
C ILE A 22 -21.96 10.22 -17.03
N LYS A 23 -22.54 9.54 -18.04
CA LYS A 23 -21.93 8.37 -18.67
C LYS A 23 -20.56 8.69 -19.28
N THR A 24 -20.40 9.86 -19.89
CA THR A 24 -19.13 10.29 -20.51
C THR A 24 -18.09 10.57 -19.44
N TYR A 25 -18.44 11.32 -18.39
CA TYR A 25 -17.53 11.59 -17.27
C TYR A 25 -17.15 10.32 -16.52
N ALA A 26 -18.14 9.45 -16.25
CA ALA A 26 -17.90 8.16 -15.62
C ALA A 26 -17.01 7.27 -16.49
N SER A 27 -17.20 7.24 -17.81
CA SER A 27 -16.33 6.48 -18.71
C SER A 27 -14.90 7.03 -18.75
N SER A 28 -14.75 8.36 -18.76
CA SER A 28 -13.42 9.00 -18.70
C SER A 28 -12.71 8.65 -17.40
N LEU A 29 -13.37 8.86 -16.26
CA LEU A 29 -12.82 8.52 -14.95
C LEU A 29 -12.50 7.02 -14.84
N TRP A 30 -13.40 6.16 -15.30
CA TRP A 30 -13.21 4.71 -15.32
C TRP A 30 -11.98 4.28 -16.13
N ASN A 31 -11.76 4.90 -17.29
CA ASN A 31 -10.57 4.63 -18.11
C ASN A 31 -9.30 5.20 -17.48
N THR A 32 -9.37 6.38 -16.87
CA THR A 32 -8.23 7.02 -16.21
C THR A 32 -7.77 6.22 -14.98
N LEU A 33 -8.69 5.74 -14.15
CA LEU A 33 -8.36 4.96 -12.95
C LEU A 33 -7.62 3.65 -13.25
N GLN A 34 -7.82 3.08 -14.44
CA GLN A 34 -7.19 1.83 -14.86
C GLN A 34 -5.75 2.02 -15.36
N ARG A 35 -5.38 3.25 -15.74
CA ARG A 35 -4.04 3.54 -16.23
C ARG A 35 -3.07 3.59 -15.05
N PRO A 36 -1.88 2.98 -15.17
CA PRO A 36 -0.83 3.15 -14.19
C PRO A 36 -0.48 4.62 -14.04
N LEU A 37 -0.61 5.15 -12.83
CA LEU A 37 -0.27 6.52 -12.51
C LEU A 37 1.01 6.52 -11.67
N LYS A 38 2.05 7.18 -12.18
CA LYS A 38 3.25 7.44 -11.39
C LYS A 38 2.91 8.47 -10.31
N ILE A 39 2.85 8.05 -9.05
CA ILE A 39 2.51 8.91 -7.91
C ILE A 39 3.75 9.47 -7.24
N TYR A 40 4.87 8.74 -7.26
CA TYR A 40 6.15 9.18 -6.70
C TYR A 40 7.34 8.74 -7.57
N ALA A 41 8.47 9.46 -7.47
CA ALA A 41 9.60 9.30 -8.39
C ALA A 41 10.86 8.67 -7.76
N ASN A 42 11.02 8.69 -6.44
CA ASN A 42 12.22 8.11 -5.80
C ASN A 42 11.96 7.63 -4.35
N PRO A 43 11.62 6.35 -4.12
CA PRO A 43 11.53 5.29 -5.13
C PRO A 43 10.36 5.52 -6.10
N GLU A 44 10.42 4.93 -7.29
CA GLU A 44 9.29 4.99 -8.22
C GLU A 44 8.09 4.23 -7.64
N ILE A 45 6.95 4.90 -7.55
CA ILE A 45 5.70 4.31 -7.08
C ILE A 45 4.64 4.53 -8.15
N TRP A 46 4.05 3.42 -8.59
CA TRP A 46 2.95 3.37 -9.53
C TRP A 46 1.67 2.97 -8.80
N LEU A 47 0.60 3.72 -9.02
CA LEU A 47 -0.73 3.38 -8.55
C LEU A 47 -1.56 2.86 -9.70
N GLN A 48 -2.30 1.78 -9.46
CA GLN A 48 -3.22 1.22 -10.43
C GLN A 48 -4.49 0.73 -9.74
N MET A 49 -5.64 1.01 -10.35
CA MET A 49 -6.91 0.46 -9.92
C MET A 49 -7.42 -0.58 -10.92
N LYS A 50 -7.85 -1.72 -10.40
CA LYS A 50 -8.71 -2.66 -11.13
C LYS A 50 -10.15 -2.45 -10.68
N PRO A 51 -10.94 -1.61 -11.38
CA PRO A 51 -12.31 -1.34 -10.99
C PRO A 51 -13.19 -2.56 -11.31
N SER A 52 -14.22 -2.77 -10.50
CA SER A 52 -15.11 -3.94 -10.55
C SER A 52 -16.59 -3.59 -10.50
N GLY A 53 -16.96 -2.38 -10.09
CA GLY A 53 -18.34 -1.95 -9.99
C GLY A 53 -18.51 -0.44 -10.07
N PHE A 54 -19.65 -0.02 -10.60
CA PHE A 54 -20.06 1.38 -10.71
C PHE A 54 -21.47 1.54 -10.16
N TYR A 55 -21.67 2.50 -9.27
CA TYR A 55 -22.89 2.63 -8.47
C TYR A 55 -23.38 4.07 -8.44
N ALA A 56 -24.68 4.24 -8.21
CA ALA A 56 -25.30 5.52 -7.91
C ALA A 56 -26.23 5.35 -6.71
N LEU A 57 -26.30 6.38 -5.87
CA LEU A 57 -27.40 6.52 -4.92
C LEU A 57 -28.57 7.26 -5.59
N PRO A 58 -29.82 6.99 -5.17
CA PRO A 58 -30.98 7.74 -5.65
C PRO A 58 -30.78 9.25 -5.49
N LEU A 59 -31.24 10.00 -6.48
CA LEU A 59 -31.18 11.46 -6.48
C LEU A 59 -31.87 12.03 -5.24
N TYR A 60 -31.16 12.90 -4.50
CA TYR A 60 -31.75 13.66 -3.40
C TYR A 60 -31.75 15.16 -3.75
N ALA A 61 -32.94 15.77 -3.77
CA ALA A 61 -33.09 17.19 -4.07
C ALA A 61 -33.72 17.92 -2.88
N GLN A 62 -33.00 18.88 -2.30
CA GLN A 62 -33.48 19.70 -1.20
C GLN A 62 -32.88 21.12 -1.28
N ASN A 63 -33.67 22.16 -0.98
CA ASN A 63 -33.21 23.55 -0.94
C ASN A 63 -32.54 24.05 -2.23
N ASN A 64 -33.11 23.73 -3.40
CA ASN A 64 -32.53 24.01 -4.73
C ASN A 64 -31.12 23.43 -4.94
N LYS A 65 -30.71 22.46 -4.12
CA LYS A 65 -29.50 21.66 -4.32
C LYS A 65 -29.90 20.25 -4.70
N MET A 66 -29.16 19.70 -5.66
CA MET A 66 -29.33 18.35 -6.16
C MET A 66 -28.07 17.59 -5.82
N ASP A 67 -28.19 16.60 -4.93
CA ASP A 67 -27.11 15.72 -4.53
C ASP A 67 -27.24 14.40 -5.29
N TYR A 68 -26.26 14.16 -6.16
CA TYR A 68 -26.13 12.91 -6.90
C TYR A 68 -24.80 12.27 -6.53
N ARG A 69 -24.85 11.07 -5.94
CA ARG A 69 -23.66 10.36 -5.46
C ARG A 69 -23.38 9.17 -6.34
N LEU A 70 -22.15 9.11 -6.83
CA LEU A 70 -21.61 8.00 -7.61
C LEU A 70 -20.58 7.24 -6.78
N GLY A 71 -20.47 5.94 -6.99
CA GLY A 71 -19.49 5.07 -6.35
C GLY A 71 -18.76 4.20 -7.36
N ILE A 72 -17.48 3.92 -7.10
CA ILE A 72 -16.71 2.93 -7.85
C ILE A 72 -16.14 1.94 -6.82
N SER A 73 -16.30 0.64 -7.05
CA SER A 73 -15.58 -0.39 -6.30
C SER A 73 -14.46 -0.95 -7.15
N GLY A 74 -13.36 -1.35 -6.53
CA GLY A 74 -12.22 -1.94 -7.21
C GLY A 74 -11.11 -2.29 -6.23
N ILE A 75 -10.08 -2.94 -6.77
CA ILE A 75 -8.84 -3.21 -6.04
C ILE A 75 -7.87 -2.12 -6.42
N LEU A 76 -7.39 -1.37 -5.43
CA LEU A 76 -6.28 -0.44 -5.60
C LEU A 76 -4.97 -1.18 -5.34
N THR A 77 -3.92 -0.89 -6.10
CA THR A 77 -2.61 -1.52 -5.93
C THR A 77 -1.53 -0.47 -6.12
N ALA A 78 -0.64 -0.36 -5.14
CA ALA A 78 0.56 0.47 -5.22
C ALA A 78 1.76 -0.44 -5.48
N ILE A 79 2.53 -0.14 -6.51
CA ILE A 79 3.65 -0.96 -6.97
C ILE A 79 4.91 -0.10 -6.87
N ILE A 80 5.88 -0.58 -6.12
CA ILE A 80 7.19 0.05 -5.95
C ILE A 80 8.15 -0.64 -6.90
N ASP A 81 8.24 -0.13 -8.12
CA ASP A 81 9.06 -0.67 -9.21
C ASP A 81 9.40 0.44 -10.21
N GLU A 82 10.47 0.25 -10.97
CA GLU A 82 10.92 1.20 -12.00
C GLU A 82 10.04 1.18 -13.25
N ASN A 83 9.30 0.10 -13.47
CA ASN A 83 8.46 -0.06 -14.66
C ASN A 83 6.97 0.11 -14.34
N PRO A 84 6.20 0.80 -15.22
CA PRO A 84 4.76 0.88 -15.06
C PRO A 84 4.14 -0.53 -15.17
N PRO A 85 3.24 -0.90 -14.25
CA PRO A 85 2.53 -2.17 -14.33
C PRO A 85 1.65 -2.25 -15.57
N HIS A 86 1.56 -3.42 -16.18
CA HIS A 86 0.58 -3.66 -17.25
C HIS A 86 -0.69 -4.28 -16.67
N GLN A 87 -1.85 -3.78 -17.09
CA GLN A 87 -3.14 -4.39 -16.79
C GLN A 87 -4.08 -4.26 -17.97
N ASP A 88 -4.81 -5.33 -18.26
CA ASP A 88 -5.87 -5.30 -19.24
C ASP A 88 -7.00 -4.37 -18.78
N SER A 89 -7.50 -3.56 -19.71
CA SER A 89 -8.63 -2.68 -19.44
C SER A 89 -9.92 -3.48 -19.34
N VAL A 90 -10.70 -3.20 -18.30
CA VAL A 90 -12.07 -3.68 -18.13
C VAL A 90 -13.06 -2.61 -18.57
N SER A 91 -14.13 -3.04 -19.23
CA SER A 91 -15.21 -2.14 -19.65
C SER A 91 -16.00 -1.61 -18.46
N LEU A 92 -16.56 -0.41 -18.60
CA LEU A 92 -17.46 0.17 -17.61
C LEU A 92 -18.71 -0.72 -17.47
N PRO A 93 -18.99 -1.32 -16.30
CA PRO A 93 -20.19 -2.12 -16.09
C PRO A 93 -21.45 -1.27 -16.11
N ALA A 94 -22.60 -1.93 -16.17
CA ALA A 94 -23.89 -1.26 -15.99
C ALA A 94 -23.95 -0.62 -14.59
N LEU A 95 -24.57 0.56 -14.52
CA LEU A 95 -24.77 1.28 -13.27
C LEU A 95 -25.73 0.49 -12.35
N ARG A 96 -25.37 0.38 -11.07
CA ARG A 96 -26.19 -0.26 -10.04
C ARG A 96 -26.61 0.74 -8.95
N PHE A 97 -27.70 0.43 -8.25
CA PHE A 97 -28.29 1.30 -7.21
C PHE A 97 -28.29 0.68 -5.80
N ASP A 98 -27.59 -0.43 -5.62
CA ASP A 98 -27.56 -1.26 -4.42
C ASP A 98 -26.35 -0.98 -3.52
N PHE A 99 -25.79 0.23 -3.56
CA PHE A 99 -24.62 0.58 -2.76
C PHE A 99 -24.97 0.75 -1.29
N PRO A 100 -24.19 0.18 -0.34
CA PRO A 100 -24.43 0.36 1.08
C PRO A 100 -24.39 1.85 1.46
N LEU A 101 -25.34 2.29 2.30
CA LEU A 101 -25.46 3.67 2.78
C LEU A 101 -24.36 4.06 3.80
N ASN A 102 -23.26 3.32 3.89
CA ASN A 102 -22.14 3.72 4.73
C ASN A 102 -21.41 4.90 4.07
N ASN A 103 -21.36 6.04 4.75
CA ASN A 103 -20.61 7.20 4.26
C ASN A 103 -19.09 7.01 4.37
N GLU A 104 -18.61 5.93 4.98
CA GLU A 104 -17.17 5.63 5.10
C GLU A 104 -16.67 4.93 3.85
N SER A 105 -15.71 5.56 3.16
CA SER A 105 -14.97 4.96 2.05
C SER A 105 -13.90 4.06 2.62
N ILE A 106 -14.02 2.75 2.39
CA ILE A 106 -13.00 1.76 2.78
C ILE A 106 -12.27 1.33 1.52
N VAL A 107 -10.95 1.52 1.52
CA VAL A 107 -10.06 1.11 0.45
C VAL A 107 -9.21 -0.05 0.96
N HIS A 108 -9.44 -1.23 0.39
CA HIS A 108 -8.50 -2.33 0.50
C HIS A 108 -7.49 -2.21 -0.63
N THR A 109 -6.22 -2.10 -0.26
CA THR A 109 -5.12 -1.97 -1.20
C THR A 109 -4.03 -2.98 -0.87
N ARG A 110 -3.20 -3.26 -1.87
CA ARG A 110 -1.96 -4.03 -1.69
C ARG A 110 -0.79 -3.16 -2.14
N ILE A 111 0.27 -3.16 -1.34
CA ILE A 111 1.55 -2.53 -1.66
C ILE A 111 2.50 -3.65 -2.03
N GLU A 112 3.02 -3.63 -3.26
CA GLU A 112 3.92 -4.65 -3.78
C GLU A 112 5.29 -4.03 -4.05
N ALA A 113 6.33 -4.69 -3.54
CA ALA A 113 7.72 -4.37 -3.85
C ALA A 113 8.41 -5.64 -4.30
N SER A 114 9.20 -5.56 -5.36
CA SER A 114 10.04 -6.69 -5.76
C SER A 114 11.08 -6.97 -4.66
N MET A 115 11.50 -8.23 -4.55
CA MET A 115 12.54 -8.65 -3.62
C MET A 115 13.84 -7.88 -3.89
N LYS A 116 14.16 -7.66 -5.18
CA LYS A 116 15.29 -6.87 -5.62
C LYS A 116 15.19 -5.41 -5.16
N THR A 117 14.06 -4.74 -5.42
CA THR A 117 13.84 -3.35 -5.00
C THR A 117 13.94 -3.21 -3.49
N THR A 118 13.40 -4.17 -2.74
CA THR A 118 13.50 -4.19 -1.27
C THR A 118 14.95 -4.37 -0.81
N GLU A 119 15.71 -5.26 -1.46
CA GLU A 119 17.13 -5.48 -1.20
C GLU A 119 17.94 -4.20 -1.46
N ASP A 120 17.69 -3.52 -2.58
CA ASP A 120 18.36 -2.27 -2.94
C ASP A 120 18.11 -1.17 -1.89
N LEU A 121 16.83 -1.00 -1.48
CA LEU A 121 16.45 -0.05 -0.43
C LEU A 121 17.11 -0.39 0.91
N ALA A 122 17.10 -1.67 1.31
CA ALA A 122 17.73 -2.11 2.55
C ALA A 122 19.24 -1.83 2.54
N ASN A 123 19.93 -2.10 1.42
CA ASN A 123 21.34 -1.79 1.27
C ASN A 123 21.61 -0.28 1.34
N GLN A 124 20.77 0.55 0.69
CA GLN A 124 20.89 2.01 0.73
C GLN A 124 20.79 2.56 2.16
N MET A 125 19.90 1.98 2.98
CA MET A 125 19.66 2.44 4.35
C MET A 125 20.68 1.92 5.36
N LEU A 126 21.17 0.69 5.16
CA LEU A 126 21.87 -0.06 6.21
C LEU A 126 23.36 -0.25 5.96
N ILE A 127 23.86 -0.19 4.72
CA ILE A 127 25.31 -0.28 4.48
C ILE A 127 26.04 0.86 5.21
N GLY A 128 27.12 0.51 5.92
CA GLY A 128 27.91 1.46 6.69
C GLY A 128 27.36 1.75 8.09
N GLN A 129 26.11 1.34 8.38
CA GLN A 129 25.55 1.47 9.72
C GLN A 129 26.30 0.59 10.71
N LYS A 130 26.49 1.16 11.91
CA LYS A 130 27.15 0.52 13.05
C LYS A 130 26.09 -0.03 14.00
N PHE A 131 26.29 -1.26 14.40
CA PHE A 131 25.42 -1.93 15.34
C PHE A 131 26.25 -2.56 16.45
N LYS A 132 25.70 -2.60 17.66
CA LYS A 132 26.34 -3.18 18.83
C LYS A 132 25.63 -4.47 19.24
N PHE A 133 26.40 -5.54 19.42
CA PHE A 133 25.97 -6.78 20.05
C PHE A 133 26.78 -7.05 21.32
N GLY A 134 26.14 -6.87 22.48
CA GLY A 134 26.82 -6.95 23.77
C GLY A 134 27.90 -5.87 23.86
N GLN A 135 29.16 -6.28 24.02
CA GLN A 135 30.30 -5.35 24.05
C GLN A 135 30.94 -5.14 22.67
N LYS A 136 30.49 -5.85 21.63
CA LYS A 136 31.13 -5.82 20.31
C LYS A 136 30.36 -4.96 19.31
N GLU A 137 31.09 -4.24 18.46
CA GLU A 137 30.55 -3.42 17.36
C GLU A 137 30.87 -4.05 16.00
N PHE A 138 29.90 -3.98 15.09
CA PHE A 138 30.06 -4.40 13.70
C PHE A 138 29.38 -3.41 12.76
N ILE A 139 29.84 -3.44 11.51
CA ILE A 139 29.40 -2.58 10.42
C ILE A 139 28.78 -3.46 9.33
N VAL A 140 27.59 -3.09 8.87
CA VAL A 140 26.92 -3.75 7.75
C VAL A 140 27.63 -3.39 6.43
N ARG A 141 27.92 -4.41 5.62
CA ARG A 141 28.62 -4.26 4.33
C ARG A 141 27.74 -4.61 3.13
N SER A 142 26.84 -5.55 3.29
CA SER A 142 25.83 -5.88 2.28
C SER A 142 24.68 -6.61 2.93
N ILE A 143 23.52 -6.52 2.30
CA ILE A 143 22.30 -7.24 2.65
C ILE A 143 21.83 -7.97 1.40
N LYS A 144 21.41 -9.23 1.56
CA LYS A 144 20.68 -9.97 0.54
C LYS A 144 19.38 -10.50 1.12
N LEU A 145 18.31 -10.41 0.34
CA LEU A 145 16.98 -10.81 0.75
C LEU A 145 16.47 -11.97 -0.09
N TYR A 146 15.80 -12.92 0.55
CA TYR A 146 15.21 -14.07 -0.10
C TYR A 146 13.84 -14.35 0.51
N GLY A 147 12.86 -14.66 -0.33
CA GLY A 147 11.55 -15.12 0.11
C GLY A 147 11.43 -16.63 -0.04
N SER A 148 10.91 -17.33 0.98
CA SER A 148 10.59 -18.75 0.89
C SER A 148 9.51 -19.14 1.90
N GLU A 149 8.46 -19.83 1.46
CA GLU A 149 7.40 -20.36 2.33
C GLU A 149 6.80 -19.31 3.29
N GLY A 150 6.63 -18.06 2.82
CA GLY A 150 6.13 -16.94 3.63
C GLY A 150 7.16 -16.32 4.57
N LYS A 151 8.37 -16.88 4.67
CA LYS A 151 9.48 -16.32 5.46
C LYS A 151 10.31 -15.37 4.62
N LEU A 152 10.77 -14.30 5.27
CA LEU A 152 11.87 -13.48 4.80
C LEU A 152 13.18 -14.06 5.36
N ALA A 153 14.12 -14.37 4.49
CA ALA A 153 15.48 -14.74 4.82
C ALA A 153 16.45 -13.63 4.43
N VAL A 154 17.39 -13.32 5.32
CA VAL A 154 18.34 -12.22 5.15
C VAL A 154 19.76 -12.72 5.38
N GLU A 155 20.64 -12.48 4.40
CA GLU A 155 22.09 -12.61 4.54
C GLU A 155 22.68 -11.22 4.71
N THR A 156 23.37 -10.97 5.82
CA THR A 156 24.08 -9.70 6.07
C THR A 156 25.58 -9.96 6.20
N GLN A 157 26.36 -9.38 5.31
CA GLN A 157 27.82 -9.34 5.47
C GLN A 157 28.17 -8.27 6.50
N ILE A 158 28.97 -8.64 7.49
CA ILE A 158 29.41 -7.74 8.57
C ILE A 158 30.92 -7.70 8.68
N SER A 159 31.42 -6.58 9.21
CA SER A 159 32.85 -6.38 9.48
C SER A 159 33.08 -5.58 10.76
N GLY A 160 34.32 -5.57 11.25
CA GLY A 160 34.73 -4.80 12.43
C GLY A 160 35.38 -5.72 13.46
N GLU A 161 34.88 -5.69 14.70
CA GLU A 161 35.35 -6.62 15.74
C GLU A 161 34.89 -8.06 15.51
N ILE A 162 33.89 -8.24 14.65
CA ILE A 162 33.43 -9.52 14.12
C ILE A 162 33.34 -9.39 12.60
N ASN A 163 33.99 -10.30 11.88
CA ASN A 163 33.89 -10.42 10.43
C ASN A 163 33.18 -11.74 10.08
N GLY A 164 32.24 -11.67 9.14
CA GLY A 164 31.52 -12.84 8.66
C GLY A 164 30.14 -12.50 8.10
N LYS A 165 29.27 -13.51 8.06
CA LYS A 165 27.90 -13.43 7.57
C LYS A 165 26.90 -13.79 8.66
N LEU A 166 25.94 -12.90 8.86
CA LEU A 166 24.75 -13.16 9.66
C LEU A 166 23.64 -13.65 8.74
N TYR A 167 22.98 -14.73 9.14
CA TYR A 167 21.79 -15.25 8.49
C TYR A 167 20.63 -15.17 9.46
N PHE A 168 19.51 -14.64 9.04
CA PHE A 168 18.29 -14.74 9.83
C PHE A 168 17.07 -14.95 8.97
N THR A 169 16.06 -15.59 9.55
CA THR A 169 14.76 -15.83 8.91
C THR A 169 13.63 -15.51 9.87
N GLY A 170 12.46 -15.18 9.34
CA GLY A 170 11.24 -15.02 10.14
C GLY A 170 10.04 -14.61 9.29
N TYR A 171 8.86 -14.60 9.91
CA TYR A 171 7.63 -14.13 9.30
C TYR A 171 7.42 -12.65 9.61
N PRO A 172 7.55 -11.74 8.62
CA PRO A 172 7.30 -10.34 8.86
C PRO A 172 5.85 -10.09 9.25
N TYR A 173 5.65 -9.19 10.20
CA TYR A 173 4.33 -8.71 10.59
C TYR A 173 4.43 -7.25 11.01
N TYR A 174 3.31 -6.55 10.88
CA TYR A 174 3.16 -5.20 11.37
C TYR A 174 2.61 -5.20 12.80
N ASP A 175 3.35 -4.57 13.73
CA ASP A 175 2.85 -4.29 15.07
C ASP A 175 2.16 -2.92 15.05
N THR A 176 0.82 -2.94 15.13
CA THR A 176 -0.02 -1.74 15.12
C THR A 176 0.14 -0.88 16.38
N THR A 177 0.60 -1.46 17.49
CA THR A 177 0.79 -0.74 18.76
C THR A 177 2.03 0.14 18.70
N THR A 178 3.11 -0.36 18.09
CA THR A 178 4.37 0.38 17.96
C THR A 178 4.64 0.92 16.56
N GLN A 179 3.68 0.76 15.64
CA GLN A 179 3.78 1.15 14.23
C GLN A 179 5.06 0.66 13.55
N SER A 180 5.46 -0.59 13.83
CA SER A 180 6.75 -1.13 13.39
C SER A 180 6.62 -2.46 12.67
N SER A 181 7.44 -2.69 11.65
CA SER A 181 7.66 -4.03 11.09
C SER A 181 8.58 -4.84 12.01
N ARG A 182 8.22 -6.11 12.21
CA ARG A 182 8.91 -7.06 13.09
C ARG A 182 8.89 -8.46 12.49
N LEU A 183 9.70 -9.37 13.03
CA LEU A 183 9.72 -10.79 12.63
C LEU A 183 9.16 -11.68 13.74
N ARG A 184 8.20 -12.56 13.40
CA ARG A 184 7.79 -13.72 14.20
C ARG A 184 8.64 -14.94 13.83
N ASP A 185 8.74 -15.88 14.76
CA ASP A 185 9.52 -17.11 14.62
C ASP A 185 10.93 -16.84 14.09
N PHE A 186 11.56 -15.83 14.67
CA PHE A 186 12.89 -15.38 14.30
C PHE A 186 13.90 -16.50 14.53
N GLN A 187 14.63 -16.88 13.48
CA GLN A 187 15.71 -17.86 13.56
C GLN A 187 16.98 -17.21 13.05
N PHE A 188 18.11 -17.52 13.70
CA PHE A 188 19.39 -16.89 13.43
C PHE A 188 20.52 -17.92 13.34
N ASP A 189 21.41 -17.74 12.38
CA ASP A 189 22.66 -18.46 12.24
C ASP A 189 23.80 -17.48 11.89
N LEU A 190 25.01 -17.73 12.39
CA LEU A 190 26.18 -16.88 12.16
C LEU A 190 27.32 -17.73 11.61
N LYS A 191 27.73 -17.44 10.38
CA LYS A 191 28.90 -18.04 9.74
C LYS A 191 30.04 -17.04 9.75
N THR A 192 31.08 -17.33 10.54
CA THR A 192 32.28 -16.50 10.61
C THR A 192 33.44 -17.15 9.88
N ASP A 193 34.25 -16.35 9.20
CA ASP A 193 35.44 -16.85 8.47
C ASP A 193 36.56 -17.33 9.42
N ASN A 194 36.54 -16.88 10.68
CA ASN A 194 37.50 -17.31 11.70
C ASN A 194 36.96 -18.52 12.50
N LEU A 195 37.73 -19.61 12.49
CA LEU A 195 37.55 -20.89 13.20
C LEU A 195 37.46 -20.78 14.74
N LEU A 196 36.43 -20.16 15.30
CA LEU A 196 36.36 -19.96 16.76
C LEU A 196 35.12 -20.56 17.39
N LYS A 197 35.31 -21.74 17.99
CA LYS A 197 34.50 -22.35 19.06
C LYS A 197 34.10 -21.35 20.18
N ASN A 198 34.77 -20.20 20.28
CA ASN A 198 34.55 -19.13 21.25
C ASN A 198 33.35 -18.22 20.93
N ILE A 199 32.92 -18.11 19.65
CA ILE A 199 31.75 -17.30 19.28
C ILE A 199 30.47 -18.13 19.43
N ALA A 200 30.47 -19.41 18.99
CA ALA A 200 29.33 -20.30 19.15
C ALA A 200 28.91 -20.54 20.62
N SER A 201 29.89 -20.58 21.53
CA SER A 201 29.65 -20.67 22.97
C SER A 201 29.16 -19.35 23.60
N TRP A 202 29.51 -18.21 23.01
CA TRP A 202 29.01 -16.89 23.39
C TRP A 202 27.56 -16.64 22.91
N VAL A 203 27.24 -17.03 21.68
CA VAL A 203 25.86 -16.97 21.11
C VAL A 203 24.89 -17.80 21.94
N LYS A 204 25.28 -19.00 22.38
CA LYS A 204 24.43 -19.86 23.25
C LYS A 204 24.24 -19.32 24.67
N ARG A 205 25.14 -18.47 25.18
CA ARG A 205 25.10 -17.96 26.57
C ARG A 205 24.43 -16.59 26.69
N THR A 206 24.34 -15.86 25.59
CA THR A 206 23.65 -14.57 25.54
C THR A 206 22.29 -14.77 24.91
N ASN A 207 21.28 -14.02 25.33
CA ASN A 207 19.94 -14.02 24.73
C ASN A 207 20.00 -13.30 23.36
N LEU A 208 20.93 -13.73 22.50
CA LEU A 208 21.42 -13.04 21.31
C LEU A 208 20.30 -12.82 20.30
N GLU A 209 19.46 -13.85 20.17
CA GLU A 209 18.24 -13.84 19.39
C GLU A 209 17.33 -12.66 19.77
N ASN A 210 17.16 -12.39 21.07
CA ASN A 210 16.35 -11.25 21.54
C ASN A 210 17.01 -9.89 21.27
N SER A 211 18.33 -9.79 21.35
CA SER A 211 19.05 -8.55 21.03
C SER A 211 19.03 -8.25 19.53
N LEU A 212 19.22 -9.28 18.70
CA LEU A 212 19.11 -9.19 17.24
C LEU A 212 17.68 -8.83 16.80
N ASN A 213 16.69 -9.53 17.34
CA ASN A 213 15.29 -9.27 17.01
C ASN A 213 14.88 -7.82 17.35
N LYS A 214 15.39 -7.26 18.46
CA LYS A 214 15.17 -5.85 18.82
C LYS A 214 15.78 -4.85 17.81
N LEU A 215 16.87 -5.20 17.15
CA LEU A 215 17.47 -4.36 16.10
C LEU A 215 16.74 -4.49 14.76
N LEU A 216 15.95 -5.55 14.58
CA LEU A 216 15.13 -5.81 13.39
C LEU A 216 13.69 -5.29 13.57
N VAL A 217 13.51 -4.30 14.44
CA VAL A 217 12.28 -3.53 14.59
C VAL A 217 12.43 -2.26 13.75
N PHE A 218 11.69 -2.20 12.65
CA PHE A 218 11.71 -1.05 11.75
C PHE A 218 10.49 -0.18 12.05
N ASP A 219 10.72 0.98 12.65
CA ASP A 219 9.68 2.00 12.83
C ASP A 219 9.21 2.48 11.45
N LEU A 220 7.91 2.28 11.17
CA LEU A 220 7.27 2.66 9.92
C LEU A 220 6.49 3.98 10.04
N SER A 221 6.51 4.67 11.17
CA SER A 221 5.70 5.87 11.41
C SER A 221 5.93 6.94 10.35
N LYS A 222 7.18 7.16 9.92
CA LYS A 222 7.52 8.12 8.86
C LYS A 222 6.99 7.66 7.50
N GLN A 223 7.07 6.37 7.21
CA GLN A 223 6.55 5.76 5.99
C GLN A 223 5.03 5.88 5.95
N MET A 224 4.34 5.78 7.10
CA MET A 224 2.89 6.00 7.17
C MET A 224 2.52 7.44 6.80
N VAL A 225 3.26 8.44 7.27
CA VAL A 225 3.06 9.84 6.86
C VAL A 225 3.31 10.01 5.37
N PHE A 226 4.42 9.46 4.86
CA PHE A 226 4.74 9.49 3.44
C PHE A 226 3.62 8.87 2.57
N LEU A 227 2.99 7.79 3.02
CA LEU A 227 1.87 7.17 2.30
C LEU A 227 0.63 8.08 2.26
N GLN A 228 0.42 8.93 3.27
CA GLN A 228 -0.62 9.96 3.23
C GLN A 228 -0.30 11.02 2.18
N ASP A 229 0.93 11.54 2.15
CA ASP A 229 1.36 12.52 1.14
C ASP A 229 1.23 11.99 -0.30
N VAL A 230 1.55 10.71 -0.48
CA VAL A 230 1.41 9.99 -1.75
C VAL A 230 -0.07 9.85 -2.16
N PHE A 231 -0.97 9.60 -1.20
CA PHE A 231 -2.40 9.55 -1.44
C PHE A 231 -2.98 10.92 -1.81
N ASP A 232 -2.58 11.98 -1.11
CA ASP A 232 -3.01 13.34 -1.42
C ASP A 232 -2.55 13.74 -2.83
N SER A 233 -1.28 13.45 -3.16
CA SER A 233 -0.73 13.64 -4.51
C SER A 233 -1.47 12.87 -5.60
N PHE A 234 -2.03 11.70 -5.26
CA PHE A 234 -2.87 10.93 -6.16
C PHE A 234 -4.20 11.62 -6.43
N LEU A 235 -4.89 12.10 -5.40
CA LEU A 235 -6.16 12.81 -5.54
C LEU A 235 -6.00 14.10 -6.35
N ASP A 236 -4.93 14.84 -6.13
CA ASP A 236 -4.58 16.04 -6.88
C ASP A 236 -4.36 15.74 -8.37
N LYS A 237 -3.59 14.69 -8.68
CA LYS A 237 -3.36 14.25 -10.07
C LYS A 237 -4.64 13.80 -10.76
N LEU A 238 -5.50 13.03 -10.08
CA LEU A 238 -6.77 12.60 -10.66
C LEU A 238 -7.71 13.78 -10.94
N SER A 239 -7.72 14.77 -10.05
CA SER A 239 -8.48 16.02 -10.22
C SER A 239 -7.97 16.78 -11.45
N GLY A 240 -6.65 16.91 -11.62
CA GLY A 240 -6.06 17.61 -12.76
C GLY A 240 -6.29 16.95 -14.14
N MET A 241 -6.55 15.64 -14.18
CA MET A 241 -6.76 14.90 -15.44
C MET A 241 -8.19 14.94 -15.96
N ASN A 242 -9.15 15.43 -15.18
CA ASN A 242 -10.57 15.35 -15.48
C ASN A 242 -11.26 16.68 -15.13
N HIS A 243 -12.45 16.96 -15.66
CA HIS A 243 -13.24 18.14 -15.25
C HIS A 243 -13.93 17.92 -13.89
N ILE A 244 -13.21 17.37 -12.93
CA ILE A 244 -13.71 17.01 -11.61
C ILE A 244 -12.69 17.43 -10.55
N GLU A 245 -13.19 17.89 -9.42
CA GLU A 245 -12.42 18.13 -8.21
C GLU A 245 -12.66 16.93 -7.28
N ILE A 246 -11.58 16.28 -6.85
CA ILE A 246 -11.62 15.18 -5.89
C ILE A 246 -10.97 15.67 -4.61
N ASN A 247 -11.73 15.64 -3.52
CA ASN A 247 -11.22 15.92 -2.19
C ASN A 247 -11.36 14.65 -1.36
N GLY A 248 -10.34 14.30 -0.59
CA GLY A 248 -10.41 13.12 0.26
C GLY A 248 -9.59 13.29 1.52
N LYS A 249 -9.96 12.51 2.53
CA LYS A 249 -9.24 12.45 3.80
C LYS A 249 -9.14 11.01 4.25
N ILE A 250 -7.93 10.56 4.54
CA ILE A 250 -7.71 9.28 5.22
C ILE A 250 -7.90 9.49 6.72
N HIS A 251 -8.80 8.71 7.33
CA HIS A 251 -9.02 8.66 8.77
C HIS A 251 -8.14 7.62 9.45
N SER A 252 -7.94 6.47 8.82
CA SER A 252 -7.07 5.41 9.32
C SER A 252 -6.38 4.69 8.19
N PHE A 253 -5.15 4.26 8.44
CA PHE A 253 -4.37 3.42 7.56
C PHE A 253 -3.78 2.28 8.40
N ASN A 254 -4.00 1.04 7.96
CA ASN A 254 -3.50 -0.13 8.68
C ASN A 254 -2.88 -1.13 7.70
N ILE A 255 -1.73 -1.70 8.08
CA ILE A 255 -1.20 -2.89 7.41
C ILE A 255 -1.83 -4.10 8.11
N ASP A 256 -2.66 -4.83 7.38
CA ASP A 256 -3.42 -5.97 7.88
C ASP A 256 -2.59 -7.26 7.85
N ASP A 257 -1.77 -7.44 6.80
CA ASP A 257 -0.93 -8.61 6.61
C ASP A 257 0.30 -8.29 5.76
N ILE A 258 1.37 -9.09 5.91
CA ILE A 258 2.56 -9.02 5.07
C ILE A 258 2.86 -10.43 4.56
N GLN A 259 2.82 -10.59 3.25
CA GLN A 259 3.10 -11.86 2.58
C GLN A 259 4.41 -11.80 1.82
N ILE A 260 5.16 -12.89 1.93
CA ILE A 260 6.46 -13.04 1.27
C ILE A 260 6.37 -14.17 0.25
N SER A 261 6.65 -13.82 -1.00
CA SER A 261 6.92 -14.77 -2.09
C SER A 261 8.41 -14.68 -2.48
N PRO A 262 8.93 -15.60 -3.31
CA PRO A 262 10.31 -15.54 -3.76
C PRO A 262 10.69 -14.22 -4.46
N GLU A 263 9.74 -13.60 -5.18
CA GLU A 263 10.01 -12.42 -6.01
C GLU A 263 9.39 -11.13 -5.48
N ILE A 264 8.32 -11.22 -4.68
CA ILE A 264 7.51 -10.06 -4.28
C ILE A 264 7.21 -10.11 -2.78
N ILE A 265 7.33 -8.95 -2.13
CA ILE A 265 6.79 -8.67 -0.81
C ILE A 265 5.48 -7.90 -0.99
N THR A 266 4.40 -8.42 -0.42
CA THR A 266 3.06 -7.81 -0.51
C THR A 266 2.58 -7.42 0.88
N ALA A 267 2.34 -6.13 1.10
CA ALA A 267 1.63 -5.66 2.29
C ALA A 267 0.16 -5.42 1.93
N TYR A 268 -0.74 -6.10 2.64
CA TYR A 268 -2.19 -5.86 2.55
C TYR A 268 -2.56 -4.74 3.49
N VAL A 269 -3.31 -3.78 2.98
CA VAL A 269 -3.57 -2.53 3.67
C VAL A 269 -5.04 -2.21 3.59
N THR A 270 -5.58 -1.77 4.72
CA THR A 270 -6.90 -1.15 4.79
C THR A 270 -6.74 0.31 5.15
N ALA A 271 -7.17 1.18 4.23
CA ALA A 271 -7.36 2.59 4.49
C ALA A 271 -8.86 2.88 4.62
N LYS A 272 -9.23 3.70 5.61
CA LYS A 272 -10.59 4.20 5.77
C LYS A 272 -10.56 5.71 5.72
N GLY A 273 -11.57 6.30 5.11
CA GLY A 273 -11.64 7.73 4.93
C GLY A 273 -12.93 8.19 4.27
N GLU A 274 -12.87 9.40 3.75
CA GLU A 274 -13.95 10.01 2.99
C GLU A 274 -13.39 10.55 1.68
N ILE A 275 -14.08 10.32 0.57
CA ILE A 275 -13.75 10.89 -0.73
C ILE A 275 -15.02 11.57 -1.27
N GLY A 276 -14.90 12.85 -1.58
CA GLY A 276 -15.90 13.64 -2.26
C GLY A 276 -15.45 13.99 -3.67
N VAL A 277 -16.36 13.84 -4.63
CA VAL A 277 -16.13 14.24 -6.02
C VAL A 277 -17.10 15.35 -6.38
N ARG A 278 -16.59 16.44 -6.98
CA ARG A 278 -17.39 17.55 -7.48
C ARG A 278 -17.12 17.74 -8.97
N LEU A 279 -18.17 17.82 -9.77
CA LEU A 279 -18.04 18.20 -11.18
C LEU A 279 -17.73 19.70 -11.27
N LEU A 280 -16.69 20.05 -12.03
CA LEU A 280 -16.40 21.45 -12.33
C LEU A 280 -17.25 21.89 -13.55
N PRO A 281 -17.71 23.15 -13.59
CA PRO A 281 -18.42 23.67 -14.75
C PRO A 281 -17.58 23.49 -16.02
N SER A 282 -18.24 23.14 -17.13
CA SER A 282 -17.58 23.20 -18.44
C SER A 282 -17.36 24.69 -18.75
N SER A 283 -16.12 25.10 -18.96
CA SER A 283 -15.77 26.44 -19.47
C SER A 283 -16.33 26.66 -20.87
#